data_AF-A0A349YK75-F1
#
_entry.id   AF-A0A349YK75-F1
#
_cell.length_a   1.000
_cell.length_b   1.000
_cell.length_c   1.000
_cell.angle_alpha   90.00
_cell.angle_beta   90.00
_cell.angle_gamma   90.00
#
_symmetry.space_group_name_H-M   'P 1'
#
loop_
_entity.id
_entity.type
_entity.pdbx_description
1 polymer ?
#
loop_
_entity_poly.entity_id
_entity_poly.type
_entity_poly.pdbx_seq_one_letter_code
_entity_poly.pdbx_strand_id
1 'polypeptide(L)'
;MNYTAHVTVGAFTGIGISFAASRFHYDLSPVLVTVPAFLGAALPDIDHPKSHLGRRFRFTSKVVNKAFGHRTFTHSLLFCFGVFYLLMQWNLSIAVGAFSGILSHILLDMLTPFSKGVALLYPIKKRFGIFMS
;
A
#
# COMPACT_ATOMS: atom_id res chain seq x y z
N MET A 1 2.08 -11.33 4.55
CA MET A 1 1.00 -12.07 3.82
C MET A 1 1.41 -12.32 2.37
N ASN A 2 0.55 -12.92 1.53
CA ASN A 2 0.83 -13.13 0.11
C ASN A 2 0.16 -12.04 -0.77
N TYR A 3 0.62 -11.90 -2.02
CA TYR A 3 0.13 -10.91 -2.98
C TYR A 3 -1.39 -10.89 -3.13
N THR A 4 -2.00 -12.07 -3.28
CA THR A 4 -3.46 -12.20 -3.47
C THR A 4 -4.22 -11.60 -2.29
N ALA A 5 -3.79 -11.86 -1.06
CA ALA A 5 -4.45 -11.31 0.11
C ALA A 5 -4.41 -9.77 0.13
N HIS A 6 -3.28 -9.16 -0.23
CA HIS A 6 -3.16 -7.70 -0.27
C HIS A 6 -4.11 -7.08 -1.30
N VAL A 7 -4.12 -7.57 -2.54
CA VAL A 7 -4.98 -7.00 -3.58
C VAL A 7 -6.46 -7.29 -3.36
N THR A 8 -6.81 -8.44 -2.77
CA THR A 8 -8.18 -8.76 -2.39
C THR A 8 -8.68 -7.79 -1.32
N VAL A 9 -7.91 -7.59 -0.25
CA VAL A 9 -8.30 -6.62 0.79
C VAL A 9 -8.34 -5.21 0.22
N GLY A 10 -7.38 -4.81 -0.62
CA GLY A 10 -7.39 -3.51 -1.30
C GLY A 10 -8.67 -3.27 -2.12
N ALA A 11 -9.13 -4.27 -2.86
CA ALA A 11 -10.41 -4.19 -3.59
C ALA A 11 -11.60 -4.02 -2.64
N PHE A 12 -11.68 -4.82 -1.57
CA PHE A 12 -12.74 -4.68 -0.57
C PHE A 12 -12.72 -3.32 0.15
N THR A 13 -11.53 -2.80 0.46
CA THR A 13 -11.36 -1.45 1.02
C THR A 13 -11.88 -0.39 0.06
N GLY A 14 -11.54 -0.48 -1.23
CA GLY A 14 -12.04 0.43 -2.26
C GLY A 14 -13.56 0.43 -2.42
N ILE A 15 -14.17 -0.76 -2.42
CA ILE A 15 -15.63 -0.93 -2.44
C ILE A 15 -16.27 -0.32 -1.18
N GLY A 16 -15.71 -0.62 -0.01
CA GLY A 16 -16.20 -0.10 1.27
C GLY A 16 -16.16 1.43 1.35
N ILE A 17 -15.07 2.04 0.87
CA ILE A 17 -14.94 3.50 0.79
C ILE A 17 -15.95 4.08 -0.20
N SER A 18 -16.11 3.47 -1.38
CA SER A 18 -17.07 3.92 -2.39
C SER A 18 -18.51 3.87 -1.87
N PHE A 19 -18.86 2.82 -1.13
CA PHE A 19 -20.17 2.67 -0.48
C PHE A 19 -20.37 3.70 0.64
N ALA A 20 -19.35 3.95 1.47
CA ALA A 20 -19.43 4.99 2.49
C ALA A 20 -19.56 6.38 1.86
N ALA A 21 -18.77 6.68 0.82
CA ALA A 21 -18.81 7.94 0.10
C ALA A 21 -20.20 8.23 -0.47
N SER A 22 -20.84 7.25 -1.11
CA SER A 22 -22.20 7.42 -1.61
C SER A 22 -23.22 7.64 -0.49
N ARG A 23 -23.06 6.95 0.66
CA ARG A 23 -23.95 7.10 1.81
C ARG A 23 -23.87 8.47 2.50
N PHE A 24 -22.69 9.10 2.44
CA PHE A 24 -22.42 10.43 3.01
C PHE A 24 -22.39 11.54 1.96
N HIS A 25 -22.78 11.26 0.71
CA HIS A 25 -22.83 12.23 -0.39
C HIS A 25 -21.49 12.89 -0.73
N TYR A 26 -20.38 12.17 -0.57
CA TYR A 26 -19.09 12.61 -1.10
C TYR A 26 -19.00 12.31 -2.60
N ASP A 27 -18.54 13.29 -3.38
CA ASP A 27 -18.34 13.16 -4.84
C ASP A 27 -17.04 12.40 -5.15
N LEU A 28 -17.04 11.09 -4.87
CA LEU A 28 -15.97 10.18 -5.24
C LEU A 28 -16.50 9.16 -6.24
N SER A 29 -15.82 9.03 -7.38
CA SER A 29 -16.18 8.03 -8.38
C SER A 29 -15.85 6.63 -7.85
N PRO A 30 -16.84 5.71 -7.74
CA PRO A 30 -16.61 4.37 -7.19
C PRO A 30 -15.53 3.58 -7.94
N VAL A 31 -15.48 3.73 -9.27
CA VAL A 31 -14.49 3.08 -10.13
C VAL A 31 -13.11 3.68 -9.89
N LEU A 32 -13.01 5.01 -9.83
CA LEU A 32 -11.74 5.71 -9.60
C LEU A 32 -11.24 5.60 -8.16
N VAL A 33 -12.05 5.12 -7.21
CA VAL A 33 -11.57 4.72 -5.87
C VAL A 33 -11.17 3.25 -5.87
N THR A 34 -12.02 2.36 -6.39
CA THR A 34 -11.84 0.91 -6.24
C THR A 34 -10.67 0.37 -7.05
N VAL A 35 -10.52 0.79 -8.32
CA VAL A 35 -9.42 0.31 -9.17
C VAL A 35 -8.06 0.78 -8.61
N PRO A 36 -7.88 2.06 -8.22
CA PRO A 36 -6.64 2.49 -7.58
C PRO A 36 -6.40 1.88 -6.20
N ALA A 37 -7.44 1.52 -5.42
CA ALA A 37 -7.25 0.78 -4.17
C ALA A 37 -6.69 -0.63 -4.41
N PHE A 38 -7.20 -1.34 -5.41
CA PHE A 38 -6.65 -2.63 -5.83
C PHE A 38 -5.19 -2.51 -6.29
N LEU A 39 -4.89 -1.54 -7.16
CA LEU A 39 -3.52 -1.33 -7.66
C LEU A 39 -2.57 -0.82 -6.57
N GLY A 40 -3.05 0.08 -5.71
CA GLY A 40 -2.32 0.65 -4.58
C GLY A 40 -1.92 -0.42 -3.57
N ALA A 41 -2.78 -1.41 -3.31
CA ALA A 41 -2.45 -2.54 -2.44
C ALA A 41 -1.35 -3.47 -3.01
N ALA A 42 -1.12 -3.45 -4.33
CA ALA A 42 -0.01 -4.16 -4.96
C ALA A 42 1.29 -3.34 -5.02
N LEU A 43 1.21 -2.02 -4.87
CA LEU A 43 2.34 -1.10 -5.09
C LEU A 43 3.52 -1.35 -4.14
N PRO A 44 3.34 -1.56 -2.82
CA PRO A 44 4.46 -1.77 -1.91
C PRO A 44 5.22 -3.09 -2.16
N ASP A 45 4.54 -4.08 -2.72
CA ASP A 45 5.12 -5.41 -3.00
C ASP A 45 6.18 -5.40 -4.12
N ILE A 46 6.35 -4.29 -4.84
CA ILE A 46 7.42 -4.10 -5.84
C ILE A 46 8.81 -4.29 -5.22
N ASP A 47 8.95 -4.04 -3.92
CA ASP A 47 10.23 -4.10 -3.18
C ASP A 47 10.74 -5.51 -2.87
N HIS A 48 9.94 -6.55 -3.14
CA HIS A 48 10.35 -7.93 -2.91
C HIS A 48 10.71 -8.62 -4.23
N PRO A 49 12.00 -8.93 -4.52
CA PRO A 49 12.42 -9.47 -5.83
C PRO A 49 11.86 -10.88 -6.15
N LYS A 50 11.26 -11.56 -5.16
CA LYS A 50 10.50 -12.81 -5.35
C LYS A 50 8.97 -12.63 -5.46
N SER A 51 8.40 -11.44 -5.22
CA SER A 51 6.97 -11.19 -5.43
C SER A 51 6.63 -11.25 -6.93
N HIS A 52 5.34 -11.37 -7.26
CA HIS A 52 4.91 -11.43 -8.66
C HIS A 52 5.34 -10.16 -9.43
N LEU A 53 5.25 -8.98 -8.78
CA LEU A 53 5.66 -7.69 -9.36
C LEU A 53 7.18 -7.48 -9.32
N GLY A 54 7.85 -7.85 -8.23
CA GLY A 54 9.31 -7.75 -8.12
C GLY A 54 10.08 -8.72 -9.03
N ARG A 55 9.46 -9.83 -9.46
CA ARG A 55 10.00 -10.69 -10.53
C ARG A 55 9.93 -10.03 -11.91
N ARG A 56 8.87 -9.26 -12.17
CA ARG A 56 8.69 -8.51 -13.43
C ARG A 56 9.64 -7.33 -13.54
N PHE A 57 9.95 -6.68 -12.41
CA PHE A 57 10.91 -5.56 -12.33
C PHE A 57 12.13 -5.90 -11.46
N ARG A 58 12.84 -6.98 -11.83
CA ARG A 58 13.93 -7.56 -11.03
C ARG A 58 15.09 -6.59 -10.77
N PHE A 59 15.33 -5.64 -11.67
CA PHE A 59 16.38 -4.64 -11.53
C PHE A 59 16.02 -3.57 -10.50
N THR A 60 14.85 -2.94 -10.61
CA THR A 60 14.39 -1.92 -9.66
C THR A 60 14.21 -2.51 -8.27
N SER A 61 13.62 -3.70 -8.17
CA SER A 61 13.43 -4.39 -6.88
C SER A 61 14.76 -4.67 -6.16
N LYS A 62 15.81 -5.09 -6.89
CA LYS A 62 17.15 -5.29 -6.30
C LYS A 62 17.81 -3.98 -5.86
N VAL A 63 17.68 -2.92 -6.65
CA VAL A 63 18.26 -1.60 -6.32
C VAL A 63 17.57 -1.02 -5.08
N VAL A 64 16.24 -1.03 -5.05
CA VAL A 64 15.45 -0.52 -3.92
C VAL A 64 15.69 -1.36 -2.66
N ASN A 65 15.73 -2.70 -2.78
CA ASN A 65 16.03 -3.56 -1.64
C ASN A 65 17.46 -3.35 -1.10
N LYS A 66 18.44 -3.11 -1.97
CA LYS A 66 19.82 -2.83 -1.55
C LYS A 66 19.98 -1.43 -0.94
N ALA A 67 19.25 -0.44 -1.44
CA ALA A 67 19.31 0.94 -0.97
C ALA A 67 18.54 1.15 0.35
N PHE A 68 17.35 0.56 0.49
CA PHE A 68 16.45 0.84 1.61
C PHE A 68 16.22 -0.38 2.52
N GLY A 69 16.32 -1.60 2.00
CA GLY A 69 16.01 -2.83 2.72
C GLY A 69 14.55 -3.27 2.58
N HIS A 70 14.25 -4.52 2.94
CA HIS A 70 12.90 -5.06 2.83
C HIS A 70 11.90 -4.41 3.82
N ARG A 71 10.69 -4.07 3.34
CA ARG A 71 9.58 -3.42 4.08
C ARG A 71 10.00 -2.11 4.76
N THR A 72 10.65 -1.24 3.98
CA THR A 72 11.14 0.04 4.46
C THR A 72 10.46 1.21 3.74
N PHE A 73 11.05 1.75 2.68
CA PHE A 73 10.58 2.95 2.01
C PHE A 73 9.12 2.83 1.53
N THR A 74 8.78 1.82 0.73
CA THR A 74 7.40 1.66 0.21
C THR A 74 6.36 1.29 1.26
N HIS A 75 6.81 0.86 2.44
CA HIS A 75 5.94 0.49 3.57
C HIS A 75 5.91 1.59 4.65
N SER A 76 6.35 2.79 4.29
CA SER A 76 6.36 3.95 5.18
C SER A 76 5.14 4.84 4.96
N LEU A 77 4.74 5.56 6.00
CA LEU A 77 3.73 6.61 5.88
C LEU A 77 4.20 7.71 4.93
N LEU A 78 5.51 7.99 4.87
CA LEU A 78 6.08 8.95 3.93
C LEU A 78 5.75 8.58 2.48
N PHE A 79 5.95 7.31 2.11
CA PHE A 79 5.60 6.83 0.78
C PHE A 79 4.08 6.87 0.53
N CYS A 80 3.28 6.43 1.51
CA CYS A 80 1.82 6.44 1.42
C CYS A 80 1.27 7.86 1.20
N PHE A 81 1.67 8.82 2.02
CA PHE A 81 1.27 10.23 1.88
C PHE A 81 1.89 10.91 0.66
N GLY A 82 3.11 10.53 0.25
CA GLY A 82 3.73 11.03 -0.98
C GLY A 82 2.93 10.63 -2.23
N VAL A 83 2.52 9.37 -2.33
CA VAL A 83 1.65 8.90 -3.42
C VAL A 83 0.30 9.63 -3.40
N PHE A 84 -0.31 9.79 -2.23
CA PHE A 84 -1.55 10.55 -2.08
C PHE A 84 -1.39 11.98 -2.57
N TYR A 85 -0.35 12.69 -2.11
CA TYR A 85 -0.10 14.09 -2.45
C TYR A 85 0.12 14.30 -3.94
N LEU A 86 0.79 13.37 -4.63
CA LEU A 86 1.00 13.44 -6.08
C LEU A 86 -0.30 13.18 -6.85
N LEU A 87 -1.05 12.14 -6.49
CA LEU A 87 -2.27 11.75 -7.21
C LEU A 87 -3.44 12.73 -6.97
N MET A 88 -3.51 13.37 -5.79
CA MET A 88 -4.57 14.32 -5.50
C MET A 88 -4.50 15.57 -6.38
N GLN A 89 -3.32 15.89 -6.94
CA GLN A 89 -3.18 16.98 -7.91
C GLN A 89 -3.95 16.72 -9.21
N TRP A 90 -4.23 15.44 -9.51
CA TRP A 90 -4.92 15.03 -10.74
C TRP A 90 -6.36 14.65 -10.47
N ASN A 91 -6.61 13.81 -9.45
CA ASN A 91 -7.94 13.39 -9.10
C ASN A 91 -8.00 12.85 -7.66
N LEU A 92 -8.90 13.42 -6.85
CA LEU A 92 -9.06 13.04 -5.44
C LEU A 92 -9.53 11.58 -5.28
N SER A 93 -10.41 11.08 -6.15
CA SER A 93 -10.89 9.68 -6.07
C SER A 93 -9.74 8.70 -6.27
N ILE A 94 -8.87 8.97 -7.25
CA ILE A 94 -7.69 8.16 -7.52
C ILE A 94 -6.73 8.19 -6.33
N ALA A 95 -6.51 9.37 -5.75
CA ALA A 95 -5.64 9.54 -4.59
C ALA A 95 -6.15 8.77 -3.36
N VAL A 96 -7.43 8.91 -3.03
CA VAL A 96 -8.07 8.20 -1.91
C VAL A 96 -8.03 6.68 -2.12
N GLY A 97 -8.34 6.22 -3.34
CA GLY A 97 -8.22 4.83 -3.73
C GLY A 97 -6.80 4.30 -3.51
N ALA A 98 -5.80 4.89 -4.16
CA ALA A 98 -4.41 4.46 -4.04
C ALA A 98 -3.88 4.49 -2.59
N PHE A 99 -4.17 5.56 -1.85
CA PHE A 99 -3.77 5.71 -0.45
C PHE A 99 -4.36 4.61 0.43
N SER A 100 -5.67 4.39 0.35
CA SER A 100 -6.34 3.33 1.12
C SER A 100 -5.84 1.94 0.76
N GLY A 101 -5.56 1.68 -0.52
CA GLY A 101 -4.93 0.45 -0.99
C GLY A 101 -3.56 0.22 -0.35
N ILE A 102 -2.65 1.21 -0.44
CA ILE A 102 -1.31 1.15 0.16
C ILE A 102 -1.40 0.99 1.68
N LEU A 103 -2.28 1.74 2.34
CA LEU A 103 -2.46 1.68 3.78
C LEU A 103 -2.96 0.29 4.21
N SER A 104 -3.93 -0.27 3.49
CA SER A 104 -4.42 -1.63 3.76
C SER A 104 -3.30 -2.66 3.65
N HIS A 105 -2.42 -2.54 2.65
CA HIS A 105 -1.23 -3.38 2.52
C HIS A 105 -0.31 -3.28 3.75
N ILE A 106 0.06 -2.05 4.16
CA ILE A 106 0.95 -1.82 5.30
C ILE A 106 0.36 -2.40 6.58
N LEU A 107 -0.94 -2.18 6.83
CA LEU A 107 -1.64 -2.71 8.01
C LEU A 107 -1.65 -4.23 8.03
N LEU A 108 -1.90 -4.88 6.90
CA LEU A 108 -1.86 -6.34 6.78
C LEU A 108 -0.45 -6.89 7.06
N ASP A 109 0.57 -6.20 6.60
CA ASP A 109 1.96 -6.59 6.86
C ASP A 109 2.38 -6.37 8.32
N MET A 110 1.80 -5.38 9.01
CA MET A 110 1.93 -5.19 10.45
C MET A 110 1.18 -6.25 11.28
N LEU A 111 0.06 -6.75 10.76
CA LEU A 111 -0.76 -7.81 11.37
C LEU A 111 -0.21 -9.21 11.10
N THR A 112 0.72 -9.38 10.16
CA THR A 112 1.30 -10.69 9.86
C THR A 112 2.09 -11.20 11.08
N PRO A 113 1.67 -12.32 11.72
CA PRO A 113 2.35 -12.88 12.87
C PRO A 113 3.80 -13.26 12.55
N PHE A 114 4.70 -13.12 13.53
CA PHE A 114 6.13 -13.47 13.40
C PHE A 114 6.86 -12.73 12.26
N SER A 115 6.30 -11.62 11.77
CA SER A 115 6.99 -10.75 10.83
C SER A 115 7.93 -9.80 11.57
N LYS A 116 8.99 -9.34 10.88
CA LYS A 116 9.89 -8.30 11.42
C LYS A 116 9.21 -6.92 11.57
N GLY A 117 7.93 -6.79 11.19
CA GLY A 117 7.24 -5.51 11.09
C GLY A 117 7.73 -4.64 9.91
N VAL A 118 7.15 -3.45 9.81
CA VAL A 118 7.40 -2.46 8.74
C VAL A 118 8.09 -1.22 9.32
N ALA A 119 8.97 -0.56 8.55
CA ALA A 119 9.57 0.71 8.97
C ALA A 119 8.62 1.88 8.69
N LEU A 120 7.54 1.95 9.48
CA LEU A 120 6.41 2.88 9.28
C LEU A 120 6.84 4.35 9.21
N LEU A 121 7.82 4.73 10.04
CA LEU A 121 8.34 6.10 10.17
C LEU A 121 9.66 6.33 9.44
N TYR A 122 9.94 5.59 8.36
CA TYR A 122 11.11 5.83 7.52
C TYR A 122 11.24 7.35 7.20
N PRO A 123 12.43 7.97 7.37
CA PRO A 123 13.77 7.38 7.45
C PRO A 123 14.17 6.80 8.81
N ILE A 124 13.34 6.94 9.86
CA ILE A 124 13.57 6.29 11.15
C ILE A 124 13.39 4.78 10.95
N LYS A 125 14.49 4.01 11.07
CA LYS A 125 14.53 2.57 10.78
C LYS A 125 13.85 1.69 11.85
N LYS A 126 13.11 2.28 12.79
CA LYS A 126 12.36 1.54 13.82
C LYS A 126 11.21 0.79 13.14
N ARG A 127 11.08 -0.50 13.47
CA ARG A 127 10.04 -1.37 12.91
C ARG A 127 8.84 -1.44 13.84
N PHE A 128 7.66 -1.46 13.25
CA PHE A 128 6.38 -1.53 13.93
C PHE A 128 5.60 -2.74 13.42
N GLY A 129 4.93 -3.44 14.33
CA GLY A 129 4.13 -4.63 14.06
C GLY A 129 3.36 -5.00 15.32
N ILE A 130 2.18 -5.59 15.14
CA ILE A 130 1.24 -5.84 16.25
C ILE A 130 1.61 -7.14 17.00
N PHE A 131 2.17 -8.11 16.29
CA PHE A 131 2.58 -9.41 16.83
C PHE A 131 4.10 -9.62 16.72
N MET A 132 4.89 -8.58 17.06
CA MET A 132 6.35 -8.68 17.09
C MET A 132 6.80 -9.44 18.35
N SER A 133 7.55 -10.53 18.17
CA SER A 133 8.27 -11.25 19.24
C SER A 133 9.76 -10.96 19.17
#